data_AF-A0A842LTR0-F1
#
_entry.id   AF-A0A842LTR0-F1
#
_cell.length_a   1.000
_cell.length_b   1.000
_cell.length_c   1.000
_cell.angle_alpha   90.00
_cell.angle_beta   90.00
_cell.angle_gamma   90.00
#
_symmetry.space_group_name_H-M   'P 1'
#
loop_
_entity.id
_entity.type
_entity.pdbx_description
1 polymer ?
#
loop_
_entity_poly.entity_id
_entity_poly.type
_entity_poly.pdbx_seq_one_letter_code
_entity_poly.pdbx_strand_id
1 'polypeptide(L)'
;MFEDIPVDVSPMHEGERIRSANMFVELAGPKSIGAELVQVKDEVEDGKVEVRGPEIDEMEQGQVYPFAINVEVAGSELEEELESVIERRLHELCNYVKGFMHLNQRDQIWCRVSTEAKDAGFRLEHLGKALSVLFREEFPIIESIAVTLMTDEAAVQEFL
;
A
#
# COMPACT_ATOMS: atom_id res chain seq x y z
N MET A 1 15.00 -11.15 -2.49
CA MET A 1 13.53 -11.24 -2.43
C MET A 1 12.88 -9.98 -3.02
N PHE A 2 13.40 -8.78 -2.75
CA PHE A 2 12.91 -7.51 -3.31
C PHE A 2 13.81 -6.95 -4.42
N GLU A 3 14.42 -7.78 -5.27
CA GLU A 3 15.43 -7.32 -6.25
C GLU A 3 14.86 -6.36 -7.31
N ASP A 4 13.55 -6.43 -7.57
CA ASP A 4 12.84 -5.55 -8.51
C ASP A 4 12.23 -4.30 -7.84
N ILE A 5 12.52 -4.05 -6.56
CA ILE A 5 12.05 -2.86 -5.84
C ILE A 5 13.22 -1.88 -5.72
N PRO A 6 13.09 -0.63 -6.20
CA PRO A 6 14.20 0.32 -6.29
C PRO A 6 14.61 0.94 -4.95
N VAL A 7 13.91 0.61 -3.87
CA VAL A 7 14.14 1.11 -2.52
C VAL A 7 14.27 -0.06 -1.56
N ASP A 8 14.94 0.18 -0.43
CA ASP A 8 15.10 -0.85 0.59
C ASP A 8 13.75 -1.19 1.25
N VAL A 9 13.53 -2.48 1.53
CA VAL A 9 12.32 -2.98 2.20
C VAL A 9 12.76 -3.72 3.45
N SER A 10 12.52 -3.12 4.62
CA SER A 10 13.05 -3.60 5.90
C SER A 10 12.28 -2.99 7.08
N PRO A 11 12.07 -3.75 8.18
CA PRO A 11 11.52 -3.20 9.43
C PRO A 11 12.28 -1.99 9.99
N MET A 12 13.54 -1.78 9.58
CA MET A 12 14.33 -0.61 10.00
C MET A 12 13.73 0.73 9.55
N HIS A 13 12.92 0.73 8.49
CA HIS A 13 12.28 1.95 7.95
C HIS A 13 10.94 2.27 8.59
N GLU A 14 10.39 1.39 9.45
CA GLU A 14 9.06 1.56 10.05
C GLU A 14 8.87 2.93 10.74
N GLY A 15 9.94 3.42 11.38
CA GLY A 15 9.98 4.71 12.07
C GLY A 15 10.23 5.93 11.18
N GLU A 16 10.38 5.76 9.86
CA GLU A 16 10.63 6.85 8.93
C GLU A 16 9.49 7.88 8.97
N ARG A 17 9.85 9.16 8.87
CA ARG A 17 8.89 10.26 8.83
C ARG A 17 9.19 11.20 7.67
N ILE A 18 8.26 11.26 6.72
CA ILE A 18 8.36 12.13 5.54
C ILE A 18 7.71 13.48 5.86
N ARG A 19 8.56 14.47 6.14
CA ARG A 19 8.12 15.86 6.33
C ARG A 19 7.89 16.53 4.99
N SER A 20 7.10 17.60 4.97
CA SER A 20 6.74 18.33 3.75
C SER A 20 7.95 18.79 2.92
N ALA A 21 9.09 19.06 3.54
CA ALA A 21 10.33 19.44 2.84
C ALA A 21 10.93 18.32 1.97
N ASN A 22 10.65 17.04 2.28
CA ASN A 22 11.19 15.87 1.60
C ASN A 22 10.09 15.07 0.87
N MET A 23 8.87 15.59 0.83
CA MET A 23 7.70 14.93 0.26
C MET A 23 7.64 15.17 -1.24
N PHE A 24 7.48 14.10 -2.01
CA PHE A 24 7.09 14.20 -3.41
C PHE A 24 5.58 14.41 -3.52
N VAL A 25 4.76 13.49 -3.02
CA VAL A 25 3.30 13.59 -3.04
C VAL A 25 2.69 13.15 -1.72
N GLU A 26 1.46 13.61 -1.48
CA GLU A 26 0.58 13.14 -0.42
C GLU A 26 -0.55 12.31 -1.03
N LEU A 27 -0.90 11.22 -0.37
CA LEU A 27 -1.95 10.28 -0.79
C LEU A 27 -2.97 10.21 0.35
N ALA A 28 -4.25 10.39 0.03
CA ALA A 28 -5.35 10.50 0.99
C ALA A 28 -5.12 11.61 2.04
N GLY A 29 -5.35 11.32 3.32
CA GLY A 29 -5.14 12.27 4.42
C GLY A 29 -6.20 13.38 4.54
N PRO A 30 -5.97 14.41 5.35
CA PRO A 30 -7.02 15.37 5.75
C PRO A 30 -7.55 16.27 4.62
N LYS A 31 -6.96 16.20 3.43
CA LYS A 31 -7.30 17.02 2.26
C LYS A 31 -7.79 16.21 1.06
N SER A 32 -7.87 14.89 1.19
CA SER A 32 -8.33 14.00 0.14
C SER A 32 -9.03 12.79 0.77
N ILE A 33 -9.61 11.94 -0.06
CA ILE A 33 -10.26 10.71 0.38
C ILE A 33 -9.28 9.54 0.33
N GLY A 34 -9.45 8.57 1.21
CA GLY A 34 -8.76 7.30 1.08
C GLY A 34 -9.21 6.24 2.04
N ALA A 35 -8.93 4.99 1.69
CA ALA A 35 -9.28 3.84 2.49
C ALA A 35 -8.30 2.69 2.31
N GLU A 36 -8.21 1.83 3.31
CA GLU A 36 -7.58 0.52 3.18
C GLU A 36 -8.58 -0.58 3.59
N LEU A 37 -8.49 -1.74 2.95
CA LEU A 37 -9.28 -2.91 3.29
C LEU A 37 -8.48 -4.18 3.00
N VAL A 38 -8.57 -5.15 3.91
CA VAL A 38 -8.18 -6.54 3.66
C VAL A 38 -9.44 -7.40 3.60
N GLN A 39 -9.54 -8.26 2.59
CA GLN A 39 -10.67 -9.19 2.44
C GLN A 39 -10.20 -10.62 2.24
N VAL A 40 -10.80 -11.55 2.98
CA VAL A 40 -10.71 -12.98 2.71
C VAL A 40 -11.65 -13.32 1.57
N LYS A 41 -11.16 -14.05 0.58
CA LYS A 41 -11.94 -14.52 -0.58
C LYS A 41 -11.74 -16.02 -0.77
N ASP A 42 -12.71 -16.65 -1.42
CA ASP A 42 -12.62 -18.06 -1.83
C ASP A 42 -11.54 -18.28 -2.91
N GLU A 43 -11.40 -17.34 -3.84
CA GLU A 43 -10.45 -17.41 -4.96
C GLU A 43 -9.82 -16.04 -5.19
N VAL A 44 -8.48 -16.02 -5.32
CA VAL A 44 -7.66 -14.82 -5.56
C VAL A 44 -6.65 -15.13 -6.66
N GLU A 45 -6.46 -14.20 -7.60
CA GLU A 45 -5.41 -14.29 -8.62
C GLU A 45 -4.04 -14.06 -7.97
N ASP A 46 -3.33 -15.14 -7.66
CA ASP A 46 -2.10 -15.08 -6.89
C ASP A 46 -1.01 -14.19 -7.52
N GLY A 47 -0.47 -13.26 -6.74
CA GLY A 47 0.60 -12.35 -7.15
C GLY A 47 0.13 -11.18 -8.02
N LYS A 48 -1.18 -11.03 -8.25
CA LYS A 48 -1.70 -9.88 -9.00
C LYS A 48 -1.43 -8.57 -8.27
N VAL A 49 -0.86 -7.62 -8.99
CA VAL A 49 -0.76 -6.22 -8.56
C VAL A 49 -1.38 -5.35 -9.64
N GLU A 50 -2.35 -4.52 -9.26
CA GLU A 50 -3.04 -3.60 -10.16
C GLU A 50 -2.98 -2.18 -9.62
N VAL A 51 -2.72 -1.21 -10.49
CA VAL A 51 -2.80 0.23 -10.17
C VAL A 51 -3.90 0.86 -11.03
N ARG A 52 -4.90 1.47 -10.39
CA ARG A 52 -6.04 2.13 -11.04
C ARG A 52 -5.98 3.64 -10.84
N GLY A 53 -5.46 4.33 -11.84
CA GLY A 53 -5.24 5.77 -11.83
C GLY A 53 -3.77 6.13 -12.09
N PRO A 54 -3.38 7.39 -11.87
CA PRO A 54 -2.01 7.83 -12.09
C PRO A 54 -1.03 7.11 -11.16
N GLU A 55 0.09 6.70 -11.74
CA GLU A 55 1.25 6.17 -11.02
C GLU A 55 2.16 7.30 -10.49
N ILE A 56 3.10 7.01 -9.57
CA ILE A 56 3.98 8.00 -8.95
C ILE A 56 4.73 8.86 -9.99
N ASP A 57 5.18 8.27 -11.10
CA ASP A 57 5.90 8.98 -12.16
C ASP A 57 5.02 9.88 -13.03
N GLU A 58 3.70 9.77 -12.88
CA GLU A 58 2.68 10.59 -13.57
C GLU A 58 2.13 11.71 -12.67
N MET A 59 2.49 11.72 -11.38
CA MET A 59 2.01 12.71 -10.41
C MET A 59 2.86 13.99 -10.37
N GLU A 60 2.25 15.09 -9.92
CA GLU A 60 2.92 16.37 -9.74
C GLU A 60 3.43 16.56 -8.31
N GLN A 61 4.69 17.01 -8.18
CA GLN A 61 5.30 17.25 -6.88
C GLN A 61 4.51 18.26 -6.04
N GLY A 62 4.26 17.91 -4.78
CA GLY A 62 3.58 18.72 -3.78
C GLY A 62 2.06 18.61 -3.79
N GLN A 63 1.49 17.88 -4.75
CA GLN A 63 0.04 17.67 -4.84
C GLN A 63 -0.46 16.57 -3.89
N VAL A 64 -1.78 16.54 -3.71
CA VAL A 64 -2.51 15.54 -2.94
C VAL A 64 -3.41 14.74 -3.87
N TYR A 65 -3.36 13.42 -3.79
CA TYR A 65 -4.19 12.52 -4.61
C TYR A 65 -5.11 11.67 -3.71
N PRO A 66 -6.29 11.24 -4.20
CA PRO A 66 -7.07 10.21 -3.50
C PRO A 66 -6.29 8.90 -3.52
N PHE A 67 -6.49 8.05 -2.51
CA PHE A 67 -5.74 6.80 -2.45
C PHE A 67 -6.48 5.69 -1.72
N ALA A 68 -6.53 4.51 -2.33
CA ALA A 68 -7.00 3.32 -1.64
C ALA A 68 -6.08 2.11 -1.84
N ILE A 69 -6.04 1.26 -0.82
CA ILE A 69 -5.34 -0.03 -0.84
C ILE A 69 -6.37 -1.13 -0.59
N ASN A 70 -6.58 -2.00 -1.57
CA ASN A 70 -7.38 -3.21 -1.40
C ASN A 70 -6.45 -4.42 -1.46
N VAL A 71 -6.50 -5.27 -0.45
CA VAL A 71 -5.74 -6.51 -0.38
C VAL A 71 -6.71 -7.67 -0.27
N GLU A 72 -6.71 -8.54 -1.28
CA GLU A 72 -7.52 -9.76 -1.28
C GLU A 72 -6.61 -10.95 -0.98
N VAL A 73 -7.01 -11.79 -0.04
CA VAL A 73 -6.24 -12.93 0.43
C VAL A 73 -7.08 -14.20 0.45
N ALA A 74 -6.45 -15.33 0.13
CA ALA A 74 -7.06 -16.65 0.20
C ALA A 74 -6.09 -17.66 0.82
N GLY A 75 -6.62 -18.63 1.54
CA GLY A 75 -5.87 -19.72 2.15
C GLY A 75 -6.81 -20.69 2.86
N SER A 76 -6.45 -21.97 2.91
CA SER A 76 -7.31 -23.01 3.47
C SER A 76 -7.55 -22.87 4.98
N GLU A 77 -6.65 -22.19 5.68
CA GLU A 77 -6.72 -21.89 7.12
C GLU A 77 -7.09 -20.41 7.41
N LEU A 78 -7.50 -19.66 6.38
CA LEU A 78 -7.82 -18.24 6.48
C LEU A 78 -9.31 -18.04 6.78
N GLU A 79 -9.62 -17.41 7.92
CA GLU A 79 -10.99 -17.11 8.36
C GLU A 79 -11.30 -15.61 8.21
N GLU A 80 -12.54 -15.24 7.87
CA GLU A 80 -12.97 -13.83 7.69
C GLU A 80 -12.71 -12.98 8.96
N GLU A 81 -12.78 -13.59 10.14
CA GLU A 81 -12.49 -12.92 11.42
C GLU A 81 -11.04 -12.39 11.51
N LEU A 82 -10.11 -12.94 10.71
CA LEU A 82 -8.72 -12.50 10.65
C LEU A 82 -8.53 -11.25 9.79
N GLU A 83 -9.49 -10.83 8.97
CA GLU A 83 -9.40 -9.64 8.10
C GLU A 83 -8.91 -8.42 8.88
N SER A 84 -9.56 -8.13 10.01
CA SER A 84 -9.21 -6.97 10.84
C SER A 84 -7.83 -7.06 11.49
N VAL A 85 -7.34 -8.27 11.75
CA VAL A 85 -6.01 -8.51 12.32
C VAL A 85 -4.94 -8.31 11.24
N ILE A 86 -5.19 -8.83 10.04
CA ILE A 86 -4.29 -8.70 8.89
C ILE A 86 -4.26 -7.24 8.41
N GLU A 87 -5.40 -6.58 8.30
CA GLU A 87 -5.52 -5.16 7.94
C GLU A 87 -4.71 -4.27 8.86
N ARG A 88 -4.69 -4.57 10.17
CA ARG A 88 -3.87 -3.82 11.12
C ARG A 88 -2.38 -3.85 10.79
N ARG A 89 -1.87 -4.95 10.21
CA ARG A 89 -0.46 -5.07 9.81
C ARG A 89 -0.12 -4.24 8.58
N LEU A 90 -1.11 -3.91 7.73
CA LEU A 90 -0.90 -3.12 6.51
C LEU A 90 -0.15 -1.81 6.80
N HIS A 91 -0.48 -1.16 7.92
CA HIS A 91 0.23 0.03 8.40
C HIS A 91 1.74 -0.20 8.55
N GLU A 92 2.16 -1.23 9.28
CA GLU A 92 3.58 -1.48 9.53
C GLU A 92 4.27 -1.95 8.24
N LEU A 93 3.64 -2.86 7.49
CA LEU A 93 4.19 -3.42 6.26
C LEU A 93 4.41 -2.35 5.18
N CYS A 94 3.50 -1.37 5.05
CA CYS A 94 3.71 -0.23 4.18
C CYS A 94 4.94 0.60 4.61
N ASN A 95 5.11 0.82 5.92
CA ASN A 95 6.23 1.60 6.46
C ASN A 95 7.56 0.82 6.44
N TYR A 96 7.58 -0.46 6.07
CA TYR A 96 8.85 -1.18 5.84
C TYR A 96 9.48 -0.77 4.49
N VAL A 97 8.71 -0.19 3.58
CA VAL A 97 9.19 0.30 2.30
C VAL A 97 9.80 1.68 2.48
N LYS A 98 11.13 1.79 2.33
CA LYS A 98 11.84 3.06 2.49
C LYS A 98 11.25 4.16 1.60
N GLY A 99 10.97 5.31 2.20
CA GLY A 99 10.41 6.47 1.51
C GLY A 99 8.92 6.37 1.17
N PHE A 100 8.21 5.36 1.68
CA PHE A 100 6.76 5.34 1.79
C PHE A 100 6.36 5.45 3.27
N MET A 101 5.55 6.45 3.61
CA MET A 101 5.04 6.64 4.96
C MET A 101 3.54 6.41 4.95
N HIS A 102 3.05 5.53 5.82
CA HIS A 102 1.63 5.24 6.02
C HIS A 102 1.21 5.62 7.45
N LEU A 103 0.08 6.30 7.61
CA LEU A 103 -0.49 6.70 8.90
C LEU A 103 -1.99 6.37 8.97
N ASN A 104 -2.50 6.27 10.20
CA ASN A 104 -3.89 5.93 10.50
C ASN A 104 -4.28 4.54 9.96
N GLN A 105 -5.56 4.35 9.66
CA GLN A 105 -6.17 3.07 9.27
C GLN A 105 -7.52 3.29 8.60
N ARG A 106 -8.05 2.25 7.95
CA ARG A 106 -9.40 2.22 7.33
C ARG A 106 -9.63 3.42 6.41
N ASP A 107 -10.78 4.09 6.50
CA ASP A 107 -11.20 5.25 5.72
C ASP A 107 -10.49 6.57 6.09
N GLN A 108 -9.43 6.50 6.92
CA GLN A 108 -8.69 7.67 7.41
C GLN A 108 -7.19 7.58 7.12
N ILE A 109 -6.77 6.65 6.26
CA ILE A 109 -5.36 6.51 5.90
C ILE A 109 -4.77 7.83 5.39
N TRP A 110 -3.49 8.02 5.67
CA TRP A 110 -2.73 9.16 5.21
C TRP A 110 -1.33 8.73 4.87
N CYS A 111 -0.98 8.82 3.59
CA CYS A 111 0.33 8.37 3.11
C CYS A 111 1.14 9.49 2.46
N ARG A 112 2.45 9.30 2.42
CA ARG A 112 3.39 10.15 1.69
C ARG A 112 4.43 9.32 0.98
N VAL A 113 4.87 9.82 -0.17
CA VAL A 113 6.03 9.31 -0.89
C VAL A 113 7.13 10.36 -0.85
N SER A 114 8.36 9.95 -0.55
CA SER A 114 9.50 10.87 -0.49
C SER A 114 10.03 11.19 -1.89
N THR A 115 10.66 12.35 -2.03
CA THR A 115 11.38 12.71 -3.27
C THR A 115 12.50 11.72 -3.57
N GLU A 116 13.19 11.21 -2.53
CA GLU A 116 14.24 10.20 -2.67
C GLU A 116 13.70 8.89 -3.27
N ALA A 117 12.56 8.39 -2.78
CA ALA A 117 11.95 7.17 -3.31
C ALA A 117 11.54 7.35 -4.78
N LYS A 118 10.87 8.47 -5.09
CA LYS A 118 10.49 8.78 -6.48
C LYS A 118 11.71 8.88 -7.40
N ASP A 119 12.80 9.50 -6.95
CA ASP A 119 14.03 9.64 -7.75
C ASP A 119 14.79 8.31 -7.91
N ALA A 120 14.63 7.37 -6.98
CA ALA A 120 15.09 6.00 -7.13
C ALA A 120 14.26 5.19 -8.15
N GLY A 121 13.10 5.70 -8.59
CA GLY A 121 12.19 5.02 -9.52
C GLY A 121 11.06 4.25 -8.83
N PHE A 122 10.79 4.53 -7.55
CA PHE A 122 9.67 3.92 -6.83
C PHE A 122 8.32 4.26 -7.49
N ARG A 123 7.42 3.27 -7.47
CA ARG A 123 6.08 3.27 -8.08
C ARG A 123 5.15 2.49 -7.16
N LEU A 124 3.86 2.75 -7.17
CA LEU A 124 2.83 2.04 -6.41
C LEU A 124 2.82 0.55 -6.75
N GLU A 125 3.08 0.16 -8.00
CA GLU A 125 3.27 -1.25 -8.35
C GLU A 125 4.33 -1.94 -7.48
N HIS A 126 5.42 -1.24 -7.11
CA HIS A 126 6.44 -1.78 -6.21
C HIS A 126 5.93 -1.91 -4.77
N LEU A 127 5.08 -0.99 -4.29
CA LEU A 127 4.41 -1.12 -3.00
C LEU A 127 3.55 -2.38 -2.97
N GLY A 128 2.74 -2.61 -4.01
CA GLY A 128 1.89 -3.79 -4.11
C GLY A 128 2.72 -5.09 -4.07
N LYS A 129 3.81 -5.15 -4.84
CA LYS A 129 4.75 -6.28 -4.81
C LYS A 129 5.38 -6.51 -3.44
N ALA A 130 5.82 -5.43 -2.77
CA ALA A 130 6.36 -5.52 -1.41
C ALA A 130 5.32 -6.11 -0.45
N LEU A 131 4.11 -5.56 -0.46
CA LEU A 131 3.01 -6.03 0.40
C LEU A 131 2.68 -7.50 0.14
N SER A 132 2.60 -7.95 -1.12
CA SER A 132 2.34 -9.35 -1.45
C SER A 132 3.36 -10.32 -0.83
N VAL A 133 4.62 -9.92 -0.76
CA VAL A 133 5.68 -10.72 -0.13
C VAL A 133 5.58 -10.63 1.40
N LEU A 134 5.54 -9.41 1.93
CA LEU A 134 5.55 -9.15 3.37
C LEU A 134 4.35 -9.78 4.10
N PHE A 135 3.15 -9.73 3.50
CA PHE A 135 1.97 -10.36 4.08
C PHE A 135 2.12 -11.89 4.20
N ARG A 136 2.70 -12.55 3.20
CA ARG A 136 2.94 -14.01 3.26
C ARG A 136 4.02 -14.38 4.26
N GLU A 137 5.03 -13.52 4.45
CA GLU A 137 6.05 -13.72 5.50
C GLU A 137 5.45 -13.59 6.90
N GLU A 138 4.60 -12.57 7.12
CA GLU A 138 3.94 -12.32 8.40
C GLU A 138 2.84 -13.34 8.72
N PHE A 139 2.08 -13.73 7.69
CA PHE A 139 0.97 -14.68 7.79
C PHE A 139 1.17 -15.83 6.79
N PRO A 140 1.93 -16.88 7.16
CA PRO A 140 2.16 -18.04 6.28
C PRO A 140 0.90 -18.82 5.88
N ILE A 141 -0.25 -18.54 6.50
CA ILE A 141 -1.57 -19.07 6.16
C ILE A 141 -2.17 -18.43 4.89
N ILE A 142 -1.60 -17.31 4.41
CA ILE A 142 -1.98 -16.70 3.13
C ILE A 142 -1.33 -17.49 1.99
N GLU A 143 -2.14 -18.24 1.26
CA GLU A 143 -1.69 -19.04 0.10
C GLU A 143 -1.73 -18.23 -1.20
N SER A 144 -2.70 -17.32 -1.34
CA SER A 144 -2.83 -16.45 -2.50
C SER A 144 -3.15 -15.01 -2.09
N ILE A 145 -2.59 -14.04 -2.81
CA ILE A 145 -2.77 -12.61 -2.52
C ILE A 145 -2.81 -11.79 -3.81
N ALA A 146 -3.73 -10.83 -3.85
CA ALA A 146 -3.81 -9.80 -4.87
C ALA A 146 -3.87 -8.42 -4.20
N VAL A 147 -3.20 -7.43 -4.79
CA VAL A 147 -3.17 -6.06 -4.28
C VAL A 147 -3.63 -5.10 -5.37
N THR A 148 -4.64 -4.29 -5.07
CA THR A 148 -5.11 -3.21 -5.94
C THR A 148 -4.88 -1.87 -5.27
N LEU A 149 -4.18 -0.98 -5.95
CA LEU A 149 -3.87 0.38 -5.51
C LEU A 149 -4.63 1.36 -6.39
N MET A 150 -5.41 2.25 -5.79
CA MET A 150 -6.30 3.14 -6.54
C MET A 150 -5.91 4.59 -6.27
N THR A 151 -5.73 5.37 -7.32
CA THR A 151 -5.38 6.80 -7.27
C THR A 151 -6.28 7.65 -8.15
N ASP A 152 -7.15 7.03 -8.95
CA ASP A 152 -8.26 7.68 -9.63
C ASP A 152 -9.38 8.01 -8.63
N GLU A 153 -9.93 9.22 -8.71
CA GLU A 153 -10.93 9.69 -7.76
C GLU A 153 -12.23 8.86 -7.81
N ALA A 154 -12.69 8.48 -9.01
CA ALA A 154 -13.91 7.70 -9.15
C ALA A 154 -13.72 6.27 -8.62
N ALA A 155 -12.56 5.66 -8.89
CA ALA A 155 -12.21 4.35 -8.34
C ALA A 155 -12.16 4.35 -6.81
N VAL A 156 -11.56 5.38 -6.19
CA VAL A 156 -11.50 5.49 -4.73
C VAL A 156 -12.89 5.77 -4.13
N GLN A 157 -13.74 6.57 -4.80
CA GLN A 157 -15.12 6.79 -4.36
C GLN A 157 -16.00 5.54 -4.44
N GLU A 158 -15.81 4.69 -5.44
CA GLU A 158 -16.53 3.40 -5.56
C GLU A 158 -16.10 2.41 -4.46
N PHE A 159 -14.86 2.52 -4.00
CA PHE A 159 -14.29 1.64 -2.97
C PHE A 159 -14.72 1.99 -1.53
N LEU A 160 -15.03 3.26 -1.26
CA LEU A 160 -15.48 3.76 0.05
C LEU A 160 -16.91 3.34 0.40
#